data_AF-A0A3A8QUD2-F1
#
_entry.id   AF-A0A3A8QUD2-F1
#
_cell.length_a   1.000
_cell.length_b   1.000
_cell.length_c   1.000
_cell.angle_alpha   90.00
_cell.angle_beta   90.00
_cell.angle_gamma   90.00
#
_symmetry.space_group_name_H-M   'P 1'
#
loop_
_entity.id
_entity.type
_entity.pdbx_description
1 polymer ?
#
loop_
_entity_poly.entity_id
_entity_poly.type
_entity_poly.pdbx_seq_one_letter_code
_entity_poly.pdbx_strand_id
1 'polypeptide(L)'
;MSDVDFGRAMGASCALHPLREATGTCARCGNFTCDTCSDSGSSPRCPTCRERFGATFPLNRENWSFSKLWDVCWVAFQREWGMLSLAVLVLVGVSLGAQLISSMFTAIGEALDSGVLAVVLTIVGVVAQQLVQGLVQLGLVRVCFDVLHGGRADVGRLFSQVHKAGPYALTMLLLFVIVFIPVALLIFLGILAAAGLGLETGSVVGPDASPQERWDAVAPVLGVMGMAFLVLVWPITYLVLPLYLVQPELAYNDVPPSPLEVLRRSWAAARGQRLGMLGVSFAAGAVMVAGFIMCCVGFIPGMALAQLLTAGMYLSLRSSHEDGAESFPG
;
A
#
# COMPACT_ATOMS: atom_id res chain seq x y z
N MET A 1 -60.93 3.66 4.71
CA MET A 1 -59.70 3.04 4.20
C MET A 1 -58.67 3.16 5.30
N SER A 2 -58.52 2.09 6.06
CA SER A 2 -57.57 1.93 7.15
C SER A 2 -56.20 1.63 6.55
N ASP A 3 -55.18 2.40 6.92
CA ASP A 3 -53.77 2.07 6.70
C ASP A 3 -53.48 0.78 7.45
N VAL A 4 -53.51 -0.32 6.73
CA VAL A 4 -53.21 -1.63 7.29
C VAL A 4 -51.69 -1.77 7.26
N ASP A 5 -51.10 -1.56 8.43
CA ASP A 5 -49.67 -1.60 8.76
C ASP A 5 -49.14 -3.07 8.69
N PHE A 6 -49.31 -3.72 7.54
CA PHE A 6 -48.82 -5.08 7.25
C PHE A 6 -47.30 -5.14 6.96
N GLY A 7 -46.57 -4.06 7.24
CA GLY A 7 -45.14 -3.92 6.94
C GLY A 7 -44.22 -3.92 8.17
N ARG A 8 -44.72 -3.82 9.40
CA ARG A 8 -43.91 -4.01 10.61
C ARG A 8 -43.71 -5.50 10.86
N ALA A 9 -42.93 -6.13 9.99
CA ALA A 9 -42.20 -7.33 10.34
C ALA A 9 -41.53 -7.09 11.71
N MET A 10 -41.55 -8.08 12.59
CA MET A 10 -40.84 -8.11 13.87
C MET A 10 -39.56 -7.28 13.80
N GLY A 11 -39.62 -6.05 14.30
CA GLY A 11 -38.55 -5.08 14.13
C GLY A 11 -37.29 -5.68 14.76
N ALA A 12 -36.20 -5.72 14.00
CA ALA A 12 -34.93 -6.15 14.55
C ALA A 12 -34.67 -5.34 15.83
N SER A 13 -34.49 -6.00 16.96
CA SER A 13 -34.28 -5.32 18.23
C SER A 13 -32.83 -4.93 18.39
N CYS A 14 -32.57 -3.84 19.10
CA CYS A 14 -31.21 -3.46 19.40
C CYS A 14 -30.51 -4.55 20.22
N ALA A 15 -29.31 -4.98 19.81
CA ALA A 15 -28.57 -6.04 20.48
C ALA A 15 -28.21 -5.73 21.95
N LEU A 16 -28.11 -4.44 22.30
CA LEU A 16 -27.87 -3.98 23.67
C LEU A 16 -29.15 -3.59 24.42
N HIS A 17 -30.21 -3.24 23.69
CA HIS A 17 -31.50 -2.83 24.25
C HIS A 17 -32.63 -3.64 23.59
N PRO A 18 -32.89 -4.88 24.04
CA PRO A 18 -33.85 -5.78 23.37
C PRO A 18 -35.27 -5.25 23.31
N LEU A 19 -35.62 -4.32 24.21
CA LEU A 19 -36.94 -3.67 24.27
C LEU A 19 -37.07 -2.47 23.33
N ARG A 20 -36.00 -2.08 22.63
CA ARG A 20 -36.02 -0.95 21.67
C ARG A 20 -35.85 -1.47 20.26
N GLU A 21 -36.68 -0.95 19.36
CA GLU A 21 -36.53 -1.17 17.92
C GLU A 21 -35.17 -0.63 17.45
N ALA A 22 -34.51 -1.39 16.58
CA ALA A 22 -33.27 -0.94 15.97
C ALA A 22 -33.55 0.05 14.85
N THR A 23 -32.81 1.15 14.89
CA THR A 23 -32.86 2.22 13.88
C THR A 23 -31.69 2.14 12.90
N GLY A 24 -30.70 1.29 13.17
CA GLY A 24 -29.59 1.03 12.28
C GLY A 24 -28.82 -0.24 12.64
N THR A 25 -27.68 -0.43 11.98
CA THR A 25 -26.71 -1.48 12.30
C THR A 25 -25.36 -0.87 12.59
N CYS A 26 -24.66 -1.42 13.58
CA CYS A 26 -23.30 -1.04 13.89
C CYS A 26 -22.40 -1.37 12.69
N ALA A 27 -21.76 -0.35 12.10
CA ALA A 27 -20.86 -0.51 10.95
C ALA A 27 -19.66 -1.44 11.22
N ARG A 28 -19.37 -1.74 12.49
CA ARG A 28 -18.29 -2.65 12.89
C ARG A 28 -18.75 -4.09 13.08
N CYS A 29 -19.67 -4.34 14.02
CA CYS A 29 -20.07 -5.72 14.35
C CYS A 29 -21.32 -6.20 13.59
N GLY A 30 -21.99 -5.33 12.84
CA GLY A 30 -23.25 -5.64 12.16
C GLY A 30 -24.45 -5.76 13.09
N ASN A 31 -24.26 -5.66 14.41
CA ASN A 31 -25.37 -5.75 15.37
C ASN A 31 -26.33 -4.58 15.18
N PHE A 32 -27.62 -4.87 15.31
CA PHE A 32 -28.68 -3.89 15.33
C PHE A 32 -28.52 -2.89 16.50
N THR A 33 -28.64 -1.61 16.21
CA THR A 33 -28.49 -0.48 17.16
C THR A 33 -29.74 0.38 17.17
N CYS A 34 -30.22 0.77 18.35
CA CYS A 34 -31.23 1.82 18.50
C CYS A 34 -30.57 3.21 18.55
N ASP A 35 -31.37 4.27 18.49
CA ASP A 35 -30.90 5.67 18.48
C ASP A 35 -29.99 5.99 19.67
N THR A 36 -30.24 5.46 20.85
CA THR A 36 -29.34 5.69 21.99
C THR A 36 -27.99 5.01 21.82
N CYS A 37 -27.93 3.84 21.19
CA CYS A 37 -26.66 3.17 20.92
C CYS A 37 -25.87 3.84 19.79
N SER A 38 -26.57 4.37 18.78
CA SER A 38 -26.00 5.15 17.68
C SER A 38 -25.83 6.63 18.01
N ASP A 39 -26.12 7.05 19.25
CA ASP A 39 -25.97 8.43 19.72
C ASP A 39 -26.78 9.41 18.87
N SER A 40 -28.07 9.11 18.74
CA SER A 40 -29.04 9.76 17.85
C SER A 40 -28.59 9.80 16.39
N GLY A 41 -27.90 8.76 15.94
CA GLY A 41 -27.36 8.63 14.58
C GLY A 41 -26.01 9.31 14.34
N SER A 42 -25.46 10.02 15.33
CA SER A 42 -24.13 10.66 15.21
C SER A 42 -22.97 9.66 15.19
N SER A 43 -23.17 8.47 15.79
CA SER A 43 -22.18 7.39 15.80
C SER A 43 -22.63 6.23 14.91
N PRO A 44 -21.84 5.84 13.89
CA PRO A 44 -22.12 4.64 13.09
C PRO A 44 -21.82 3.33 13.84
N ARG A 45 -21.45 3.39 15.13
CA ARG A 45 -20.97 2.24 15.91
C ARG A 45 -21.69 2.13 17.25
N CYS A 46 -21.93 0.89 17.68
CA CYS A 46 -22.47 0.60 19.01
C CYS A 46 -21.46 0.97 20.11
N PRO A 47 -21.92 1.20 21.36
CA PRO A 47 -21.08 1.58 22.51
C PRO A 47 -19.88 0.64 22.71
N THR A 48 -20.10 -0.68 22.72
CA THR A 48 -19.02 -1.67 22.86
C THR A 48 -17.99 -1.58 21.73
N CYS A 49 -18.45 -1.31 20.50
CA CYS A 49 -17.54 -1.12 19.37
C CYS A 49 -16.83 0.21 19.41
N ARG A 50 -17.43 1.28 19.96
CA ARG A 50 -16.80 2.59 20.19
C ARG A 50 -15.70 2.49 21.24
N GLU A 51 -15.99 1.89 22.39
CA GLU A 51 -15.01 1.64 23.45
C GLU A 51 -13.80 0.86 22.92
N ARG A 52 -14.06 -0.16 22.08
CA ARG A 52 -13.00 -0.95 21.44
C ARG A 52 -12.33 -0.26 20.25
N PHE A 53 -12.92 0.78 19.65
CA PHE A 53 -12.30 1.48 18.52
C PHE A 53 -11.39 2.62 19.00
N GLY A 54 -11.59 3.11 20.23
CA GLY A 54 -10.62 3.92 20.95
C GLY A 54 -9.47 3.11 21.56
N ALA A 55 -9.46 1.78 21.40
CA ALA A 55 -8.34 0.96 21.84
C ALA A 55 -7.14 1.24 20.92
N THR A 56 -6.13 1.89 21.49
CA THR A 56 -4.84 2.11 20.84
C THR A 56 -4.28 0.79 20.31
N PHE A 57 -3.66 0.81 19.14
CA PHE A 57 -2.92 -0.34 18.62
C PHE A 57 -1.99 -0.89 19.72
N PRO A 58 -1.99 -2.20 20.00
CA PRO A 58 -1.36 -2.75 21.21
C PRO A 58 0.18 -2.63 21.22
N LEU A 59 0.78 -2.35 20.06
CA LEU A 59 2.22 -2.15 19.92
C LEU A 59 2.53 -0.66 19.75
N ASN A 60 3.63 -0.25 20.37
CA ASN A 60 4.20 1.08 20.26
C ASN A 60 5.71 0.94 20.04
N ARG A 61 6.36 2.07 19.78
CA ARG A 61 7.78 2.10 19.39
C ARG A 61 8.72 1.45 20.42
N GLU A 62 8.33 1.44 21.69
CA GLU A 62 9.13 0.92 22.81
C GLU A 62 8.94 -0.59 23.02
N ASN A 63 7.73 -1.10 22.76
CA ASN A 63 7.36 -2.47 23.08
C ASN A 63 7.28 -3.39 21.85
N TRP A 64 7.41 -2.85 20.64
CA TRP A 64 7.25 -3.61 19.40
C TRP A 64 8.44 -4.56 19.16
N SER A 65 8.13 -5.71 18.57
CA SER A 65 9.11 -6.63 18.00
C SER A 65 8.45 -7.34 16.81
N PHE A 66 9.26 -7.90 15.92
CA PHE A 66 8.72 -8.64 14.76
C PHE A 66 7.77 -9.76 15.19
N SER A 67 8.13 -10.54 16.21
CA SER A 67 7.28 -11.64 16.72
C SER A 67 5.92 -11.13 17.21
N LYS A 68 5.90 -10.08 18.05
CA LYS A 68 4.64 -9.51 18.55
C LYS A 68 3.80 -8.91 17.43
N LEU A 69 4.43 -8.26 16.46
CA LEU A 69 3.74 -7.72 15.28
C LEU A 69 3.11 -8.85 14.47
N TRP A 70 3.87 -9.92 14.22
CA TRP A 70 3.37 -11.10 13.53
C TRP A 70 2.16 -11.70 14.25
N ASP A 71 2.23 -11.91 15.57
CA ASP A 71 1.13 -12.48 16.36
C ASP A 71 -0.14 -11.63 16.25
N VAL A 72 -0.02 -10.30 16.38
CA VAL A 72 -1.15 -9.36 16.25
C VAL A 72 -1.74 -9.40 14.84
N CYS A 73 -0.89 -9.29 13.81
CA CYS A 73 -1.32 -9.29 12.41
C CYS A 73 -1.91 -10.64 11.99
N TRP A 74 -1.38 -11.76 12.48
CA TRP A 74 -1.84 -13.10 12.17
C TRP A 74 -3.24 -13.36 12.74
N VAL A 75 -3.49 -12.98 14.00
CA VAL A 75 -4.83 -13.07 14.61
C VAL A 75 -5.84 -12.18 13.86
N ALA A 76 -5.43 -10.96 13.49
CA ALA A 76 -6.27 -10.06 12.71
C ALA A 76 -6.56 -10.61 11.30
N PHE A 77 -5.56 -11.21 10.66
CA PHE A 77 -5.69 -11.86 9.36
C PHE A 77 -6.63 -13.06 9.43
N GLN A 78 -6.46 -13.98 10.38
CA GLN A 78 -7.33 -15.15 10.53
C GLN A 78 -8.81 -14.78 10.70
N ARG A 79 -9.10 -13.65 11.35
CA ARG A 79 -10.47 -13.15 11.53
C ARG A 79 -11.13 -12.70 10.22
N GLU A 80 -10.38 -12.05 9.33
CA GLU A 80 -10.91 -11.34 8.15
C GLU A 80 -10.25 -11.79 6.83
N TRP A 81 -9.63 -12.97 6.79
CA TRP A 81 -8.77 -13.40 5.67
C TRP A 81 -9.49 -13.40 4.32
N GLY A 82 -10.77 -13.80 4.30
CA GLY A 82 -11.58 -13.85 3.09
C GLY A 82 -11.86 -12.46 2.51
N MET A 83 -12.27 -11.52 3.36
CA MET A 83 -12.57 -10.15 2.94
C MET A 83 -11.31 -9.35 2.59
N LEU A 84 -10.20 -9.58 3.30
CA LEU A 84 -8.91 -9.01 2.94
C LEU A 84 -8.39 -9.58 1.60
N SER A 85 -8.55 -10.88 1.37
CA SER A 85 -8.20 -11.50 0.08
C SER A 85 -9.05 -10.96 -1.06
N LEU A 86 -10.35 -10.75 -0.82
CA LEU A 86 -11.24 -10.10 -1.78
C LEU A 86 -10.81 -8.65 -2.08
N ALA A 87 -10.41 -7.88 -1.06
CA ALA A 87 -9.90 -6.53 -1.27
C ALA A 87 -8.62 -6.51 -2.13
N VAL A 88 -7.71 -7.47 -1.89
CA VAL A 88 -6.53 -7.65 -2.73
C VAL A 88 -6.89 -8.11 -4.15
N LEU A 89 -7.87 -8.98 -4.32
CA LEU A 89 -8.35 -9.41 -5.63
C LEU A 89 -8.90 -8.22 -6.43
N VAL A 90 -9.64 -7.31 -5.78
CA VAL A 90 -10.10 -6.06 -6.40
C VAL A 90 -8.91 -5.19 -6.79
N LEU A 91 -7.90 -5.05 -5.93
CA LEU A 91 -6.67 -4.31 -6.26
C LEU A 91 -5.97 -4.89 -7.51
N VAL A 92 -5.80 -6.21 -7.58
CA VAL A 92 -5.19 -6.88 -8.75
C VAL A 92 -6.04 -6.66 -9.99
N GLY A 93 -7.37 -6.83 -9.89
CA GLY A 93 -8.29 -6.61 -11.00
C GLY A 93 -8.25 -5.18 -11.55
N VAL A 94 -8.23 -4.18 -10.66
CA VAL A 94 -8.08 -2.77 -11.05
C VAL A 94 -6.71 -2.50 -11.68
N SER A 95 -5.64 -3.12 -11.16
CA SER A 95 -4.29 -2.97 -11.71
C SER A 95 -4.19 -3.55 -13.13
N LEU A 96 -4.75 -4.75 -13.35
CA LEU A 96 -4.82 -5.37 -14.68
C LEU A 96 -5.66 -4.52 -15.64
N GLY A 97 -6.81 -4.01 -15.18
CA GLY A 97 -7.66 -3.12 -15.98
C GLY A 97 -6.94 -1.82 -16.39
N ALA A 98 -6.24 -1.18 -15.44
CA ALA A 98 -5.46 0.02 -15.71
C ALA A 98 -4.31 -0.25 -16.70
N GLN A 99 -3.65 -1.41 -16.59
CA GLN A 99 -2.58 -1.80 -17.50
C GLN A 99 -3.10 -2.03 -18.93
N LEU A 100 -4.29 -2.64 -19.10
CA LEU A 100 -4.92 -2.79 -20.41
C LEU A 100 -5.21 -1.43 -21.07
N ILE A 101 -5.72 -0.46 -20.29
CA ILE A 101 -5.97 0.89 -20.78
C ILE A 101 -4.66 1.56 -21.23
N SER A 102 -3.58 1.42 -20.46
CA SER A 102 -2.27 1.96 -20.83
C SER A 102 -1.71 1.33 -22.11
N SER A 103 -1.89 0.02 -22.29
CA SER A 103 -1.50 -0.68 -23.53
C SER A 103 -2.30 -0.18 -24.74
N MET A 104 -3.60 0.10 -24.57
CA MET A 104 -4.43 0.67 -25.64
C MET A 104 -3.95 2.06 -26.07
N PHE A 105 -3.56 2.93 -25.13
CA PHE A 105 -3.02 4.25 -25.48
C PHE A 105 -1.74 4.18 -26.31
N THR A 106 -0.87 3.23 -25.97
CA THR A 106 0.39 3.01 -26.73
C THR A 106 0.09 2.51 -28.15
N ALA A 107 -0.82 1.54 -28.29
CA ALA A 107 -1.23 1.03 -29.60
C ALA A 107 -1.89 2.10 -30.49
N ILE A 108 -2.70 3.00 -29.91
CA ILE A 108 -3.30 4.13 -30.65
C ILE A 108 -2.21 5.10 -31.14
N GLY A 109 -1.21 5.38 -30.31
CA GLY A 109 -0.09 6.25 -30.68
C GLY A 109 0.70 5.71 -31.86
N GLU A 110 0.97 4.41 -31.86
CA GLU A 110 1.65 3.71 -32.96
C GLU A 110 0.79 3.69 -34.23
N ALA A 111 -0.53 3.48 -34.11
CA ALA A 111 -1.44 3.45 -35.27
C ALA A 111 -1.57 4.79 -36.00
N LEU A 112 -1.21 5.90 -35.37
CA LEU A 112 -1.30 7.26 -35.95
C LEU A 112 0.02 7.74 -36.57
N ASP A 113 1.05 6.88 -36.64
CA ASP A 113 2.39 7.19 -37.19
C ASP A 113 3.03 8.47 -36.64
N SER A 114 2.63 8.90 -35.44
CA SER A 114 3.14 10.09 -34.77
C SER A 114 3.91 9.70 -33.52
N GLY A 115 5.24 9.66 -33.62
CA GLY A 115 6.11 9.34 -32.49
C GLY A 115 5.91 10.27 -31.29
N VAL A 116 5.65 11.56 -31.52
CA VAL A 116 5.37 12.54 -30.45
C VAL A 116 4.06 12.21 -29.74
N LEU A 117 3.00 11.91 -30.49
CA LEU A 117 1.71 11.55 -29.91
C LEU A 117 1.80 10.25 -29.11
N ALA A 118 2.53 9.24 -29.63
CA ALA A 118 2.79 8.00 -28.91
C ALA A 118 3.46 8.24 -27.56
N VAL A 119 4.54 9.04 -27.53
CA VAL A 119 5.25 9.39 -26.28
C VAL A 119 4.32 10.10 -25.29
N VAL A 120 3.55 11.10 -25.74
CA VAL A 120 2.63 11.84 -24.86
C VAL A 120 1.54 10.91 -24.30
N LEU A 121 0.93 10.07 -25.14
CA LEU A 121 -0.11 9.13 -24.71
C LEU A 121 0.44 8.08 -23.74
N THR A 122 1.66 7.58 -23.94
CA THR A 122 2.33 6.66 -23.02
C THR A 122 2.58 7.32 -21.66
N ILE A 123 3.08 8.56 -21.63
CA ILE A 123 3.30 9.29 -20.36
C ILE A 123 1.97 9.47 -19.62
N VAL A 124 0.93 9.91 -20.30
CA VAL A 124 -0.41 10.09 -19.71
C VAL A 124 -0.96 8.76 -19.20
N GLY A 125 -0.84 7.68 -19.98
CA GLY A 125 -1.28 6.34 -19.62
C GLY A 125 -0.59 5.81 -18.36
N VAL A 126 0.74 5.96 -18.29
CA VAL A 126 1.54 5.55 -17.13
C VAL A 126 1.17 6.36 -15.89
N VAL A 127 1.03 7.68 -16.00
CA VAL A 127 0.63 8.53 -14.86
C VAL A 127 -0.77 8.14 -14.38
N ALA A 128 -1.74 7.99 -15.29
CA ALA A 128 -3.09 7.58 -14.94
C ALA A 128 -3.11 6.20 -14.27
N GLN A 129 -2.37 5.23 -14.81
CA GLN A 129 -2.24 3.89 -14.23
C GLN A 129 -1.68 3.94 -12.81
N GLN A 130 -0.61 4.70 -12.58
CA GLN A 130 0.01 4.83 -11.26
C GLN A 130 -0.92 5.52 -10.25
N LEU A 131 -1.71 6.51 -10.69
CA LEU A 131 -2.71 7.15 -9.83
C LEU A 131 -3.82 6.19 -9.44
N VAL A 132 -4.38 5.44 -10.39
CA VAL A 132 -5.46 4.47 -10.11
C VAL A 132 -4.95 3.36 -9.18
N GLN A 133 -3.81 2.76 -9.50
CA GLN A 133 -3.22 1.70 -8.67
C GLN A 133 -2.88 2.21 -7.27
N GLY A 134 -2.30 3.40 -7.18
CA GLY A 134 -1.96 4.07 -5.94
C GLY A 134 -3.15 4.37 -5.04
N LEU A 135 -4.26 4.84 -5.61
CA LEU A 135 -5.49 5.15 -4.87
C LEU A 135 -6.13 3.90 -4.27
N VAL A 136 -6.20 2.81 -5.04
CA VAL A 136 -6.75 1.55 -4.53
C VAL A 136 -5.81 0.95 -3.47
N GLN A 137 -4.49 1.10 -3.63
CA GLN A 137 -3.52 0.72 -2.62
C GLN A 137 -3.70 1.51 -1.31
N LEU A 138 -3.93 2.83 -1.37
CA LEU A 138 -4.27 3.62 -0.17
C LEU A 138 -5.56 3.13 0.50
N GLY A 139 -6.57 2.81 -0.31
CA GLY A 139 -7.81 2.20 0.16
C GLY A 139 -7.58 0.89 0.89
N LEU A 140 -6.74 0.02 0.33
CA LEU A 140 -6.39 -1.28 0.93
C LEU A 140 -5.68 -1.10 2.28
N VAL A 141 -4.73 -0.18 2.35
CA VAL A 141 -4.03 0.12 3.62
C VAL A 141 -5.01 0.66 4.67
N ARG A 142 -6.00 1.48 4.29
CA ARG A 142 -7.06 1.92 5.20
C ARG A 142 -7.92 0.75 5.71
N VAL A 143 -8.28 -0.19 4.83
CA VAL A 143 -8.98 -1.42 5.24
C VAL A 143 -8.12 -2.24 6.22
N CYS A 144 -6.81 -2.34 5.98
CA CYS A 144 -5.89 -2.98 6.93
C CYS A 144 -5.88 -2.27 8.29
N PHE A 145 -5.85 -0.94 8.34
CA PHE A 145 -5.96 -0.19 9.60
C PHE A 145 -7.28 -0.46 10.32
N ASP A 146 -8.41 -0.46 9.60
CA ASP A 146 -9.71 -0.78 10.19
C ASP A 146 -9.69 -2.18 10.82
N VAL A 147 -9.12 -3.18 10.13
CA VAL A 147 -9.00 -4.56 10.64
C VAL A 147 -8.06 -4.65 11.87
N LEU A 148 -6.93 -3.94 11.85
CA LEU A 148 -5.97 -3.92 12.96
C LEU A 148 -6.54 -3.26 14.22
N HIS A 149 -7.43 -2.27 14.09
CA HIS A 149 -8.22 -1.70 15.20
C HIS A 149 -9.44 -2.56 15.58
N GLY A 150 -9.51 -3.79 15.05
CA GLY A 150 -10.57 -4.74 15.36
C GLY A 150 -11.87 -4.53 14.59
N GLY A 151 -11.88 -3.67 13.56
CA GLY A 151 -12.95 -3.50 12.60
C GLY A 151 -13.08 -4.69 11.63
N ARG A 152 -14.10 -4.62 10.78
CA ARG A 152 -14.32 -5.56 9.67
C ARG A 152 -13.67 -5.04 8.40
N ALA A 153 -13.21 -5.94 7.54
CA ALA A 153 -12.74 -5.56 6.22
C ALA A 153 -13.93 -5.22 5.32
N ASP A 154 -14.03 -3.96 4.89
CA ASP A 154 -15.07 -3.47 4.00
C ASP A 154 -14.47 -3.03 2.66
N VAL A 155 -14.76 -3.80 1.60
CA VAL A 155 -14.26 -3.56 0.24
C VAL A 155 -14.79 -2.23 -0.32
N GLY A 156 -15.96 -1.77 0.11
CA GLY A 156 -16.50 -0.47 -0.30
C GLY A 156 -15.60 0.69 0.11
N ARG A 157 -14.81 0.52 1.19
CA ARG A 157 -13.88 1.54 1.66
C ARG A 157 -12.63 1.69 0.80
N LEU A 158 -12.34 0.74 -0.11
CA LEU A 158 -11.22 0.86 -1.03
C LEU A 158 -11.29 2.14 -1.86
N PHE A 159 -12.50 2.57 -2.22
CA PHE A 159 -12.73 3.77 -3.04
C PHE A 159 -13.01 5.03 -2.21
N SER A 160 -13.04 4.93 -0.88
CA SER A 160 -13.28 6.10 -0.01
C SER A 160 -12.17 7.15 -0.10
N GLN A 161 -10.98 6.76 -0.56
CA GLN A 161 -9.79 7.59 -0.59
C GLN A 161 -9.60 8.39 -1.88
N VAL A 162 -10.57 8.36 -2.82
CA VAL A 162 -10.47 9.09 -4.10
C VAL A 162 -10.27 10.59 -3.90
N HIS A 163 -10.84 11.18 -2.84
CA HIS A 163 -10.65 12.60 -2.50
C HIS A 163 -9.18 12.95 -2.19
N LYS A 164 -8.32 11.96 -1.88
CA LYS A 164 -6.87 12.13 -1.64
C LYS A 164 -6.02 11.97 -2.90
N ALA A 165 -6.62 11.84 -4.07
CA ALA A 165 -5.90 11.67 -5.34
C ALA A 165 -4.89 12.80 -5.62
N GLY A 166 -5.29 14.05 -5.39
CA GLY A 166 -4.41 15.21 -5.61
C GLY A 166 -3.16 15.20 -4.73
N PRO A 167 -3.31 15.14 -3.38
CA PRO A 167 -2.17 15.03 -2.47
C PRO A 167 -1.29 13.81 -2.73
N TYR A 168 -1.89 12.67 -3.07
CA TYR A 168 -1.16 11.47 -3.46
C TYR A 168 -0.33 11.71 -4.73
N ALA A 169 -0.93 12.28 -5.78
CA ALA A 169 -0.25 12.61 -7.03
C ALA A 169 0.94 13.55 -6.80
N LEU A 170 0.77 14.59 -5.98
CA LEU A 170 1.84 15.55 -5.68
C LEU A 170 2.97 14.89 -4.87
N THR A 171 2.61 14.00 -3.93
CA THR A 171 3.60 13.21 -3.19
C THR A 171 4.36 12.27 -4.11
N MET A 172 3.67 11.58 -5.02
CA MET A 172 4.32 10.67 -5.98
C MET A 172 5.21 11.42 -6.98
N LEU A 173 4.80 12.61 -7.44
CA LEU A 173 5.65 13.47 -8.28
C LEU A 173 6.92 13.87 -7.52
N LEU A 174 6.80 14.27 -6.26
CA LEU A 174 7.94 14.63 -5.42
C LEU A 174 8.88 13.43 -5.20
N LEU A 175 8.32 12.25 -4.92
CA LEU A 175 9.10 11.01 -4.79
C LEU A 175 9.80 10.64 -6.10
N PHE A 176 9.11 10.81 -7.23
CA PHE A 176 9.69 10.58 -8.55
C PHE A 176 10.91 11.49 -8.76
N VAL A 177 10.79 12.78 -8.50
CA VAL A 177 11.92 13.72 -8.60
C VAL A 177 13.08 13.34 -7.67
N ILE A 178 12.80 12.99 -6.41
CA ILE A 178 13.82 12.67 -5.40
C ILE A 178 14.53 11.34 -5.67
N VAL A 179 13.81 10.31 -6.12
CA VAL A 179 14.36 8.95 -6.26
C VAL A 179 14.75 8.66 -7.70
N PHE A 180 13.88 8.96 -8.66
CA PHE A 180 14.07 8.57 -10.05
C PHE A 180 15.18 9.37 -10.72
N ILE A 181 15.28 10.69 -10.47
CA ILE A 181 16.32 11.52 -11.12
C ILE A 181 17.73 11.04 -10.72
N PRO A 182 18.08 10.85 -9.44
CA PRO A 182 19.39 10.33 -9.08
C PRO A 182 19.66 8.93 -9.65
N VAL A 183 18.67 8.02 -9.61
CA VAL A 183 18.82 6.67 -10.16
C VAL A 183 19.01 6.70 -11.68
N ALA A 184 18.25 7.52 -12.41
CA ALA A 184 18.39 7.70 -13.85
C ALA A 184 19.75 8.30 -14.22
N LEU A 185 20.25 9.28 -13.47
CA LEU A 185 21.59 9.83 -13.64
C LEU A 185 22.67 8.77 -13.38
N LEU A 186 22.51 7.93 -12.35
CA LEU A 186 23.44 6.83 -12.07
C LEU A 186 23.45 5.78 -13.20
N ILE A 187 22.27 5.40 -13.71
CA ILE A 187 22.16 4.48 -14.85
C ILE A 187 22.81 5.09 -16.09
N PHE A 188 22.52 6.35 -16.40
CA PHE A 188 23.09 7.06 -17.54
C PHE A 188 24.62 7.15 -17.46
N LEU A 189 25.17 7.50 -16.30
CA LEU A 189 26.61 7.48 -16.06
C LEU A 189 27.21 6.08 -16.20
N GLY A 190 26.49 5.05 -15.75
CA GLY A 190 26.89 3.65 -15.92
C GLY A 190 26.96 3.23 -17.38
N ILE A 191 25.97 3.63 -18.19
CA ILE A 191 25.95 3.39 -19.64
C ILE A 191 27.11 4.14 -20.32
N LEU A 192 27.33 5.43 -19.99
CA LEU A 192 28.45 6.19 -20.53
C LEU A 192 29.81 5.57 -20.17
N ALA A 193 29.97 5.07 -18.96
CA ALA A 193 31.18 4.37 -18.54
C ALA A 193 31.36 3.06 -19.32
N ALA A 194 30.28 2.28 -19.51
CA ALA A 194 30.31 1.05 -20.31
C ALA A 194 30.63 1.32 -21.80
N ALA A 195 30.05 2.37 -22.38
CA ALA A 195 30.32 2.81 -23.74
C ALA A 195 31.78 3.30 -23.89
N GLY A 196 32.30 4.05 -22.91
CA GLY A 196 33.70 4.48 -22.88
C GLY A 196 34.71 3.34 -22.76
N LEU A 197 34.30 2.20 -22.19
CA LEU A 197 35.06 0.95 -22.16
C LEU A 197 34.94 0.12 -23.45
N GLY A 198 34.19 0.60 -24.45
CA GLY A 198 34.09 -0.02 -25.77
C GLY A 198 33.10 -1.19 -25.88
N LEU A 199 32.13 -1.29 -24.96
CA LEU A 199 31.18 -2.41 -24.94
C LEU A 199 30.04 -2.30 -25.96
N GLU A 200 29.70 -1.09 -26.40
CA GLU A 200 28.55 -0.89 -27.28
C GLU A 200 28.83 -1.18 -28.76
N THR A 201 30.09 -1.28 -29.18
CA THR A 201 30.40 -1.38 -30.61
C THR A 201 30.35 -2.79 -31.19
N GLY A 202 30.05 -3.83 -30.41
CA GLY A 202 30.04 -5.23 -30.89
C GLY A 202 31.35 -5.67 -31.56
N SER A 203 32.39 -4.83 -31.46
CA SER A 203 33.63 -4.89 -32.22
C SER A 203 34.72 -5.65 -31.47
N VAL A 204 34.48 -5.97 -30.20
CA VAL A 204 35.43 -6.67 -29.33
C VAL A 204 35.32 -8.19 -29.51
N VAL A 205 34.19 -8.68 -30.03
CA VAL A 205 33.91 -10.12 -30.16
C VAL A 205 33.35 -10.36 -31.56
N GLY A 206 34.19 -10.85 -32.47
CA GLY A 206 33.75 -11.26 -33.79
C GLY A 206 32.68 -12.37 -33.72
N PRO A 207 31.87 -12.55 -34.77
CA PRO A 207 30.84 -13.61 -34.82
C PRO A 207 31.42 -15.01 -34.56
N ASP A 208 32.70 -15.22 -34.87
CA ASP A 208 33.43 -16.47 -34.70
C ASP A 208 34.14 -16.63 -33.33
N ALA A 209 34.01 -15.66 -32.43
CA ALA A 209 34.64 -15.74 -31.11
C ALA A 209 34.10 -16.91 -30.31
N SER A 210 35.00 -17.65 -29.68
CA SER A 210 34.67 -18.78 -28.83
C SER A 210 33.84 -18.34 -27.61
N PRO A 211 33.00 -19.22 -27.03
CA PRO A 211 32.25 -18.90 -25.81
C PRO A 211 33.13 -18.43 -24.64
N GLN A 212 34.38 -18.90 -24.58
CA GLN A 212 35.35 -18.52 -23.57
C GLN A 212 35.80 -17.06 -23.75
N GLU A 213 36.18 -16.65 -24.96
CA GLU A 213 36.56 -15.26 -25.28
C GLU A 213 35.40 -14.28 -25.04
N ARG A 214 34.16 -14.72 -25.32
CA ARG A 214 32.95 -13.95 -24.98
C ARG A 214 32.80 -13.76 -23.48
N TRP A 215 33.01 -14.82 -22.70
CA TRP A 215 32.92 -14.76 -21.25
C TRP A 215 34.01 -13.87 -20.65
N ASP A 216 35.25 -14.01 -21.11
CA ASP A 216 36.38 -13.22 -20.62
C ASP A 216 36.21 -11.71 -20.93
N ALA A 217 35.55 -11.37 -22.04
CA ALA A 217 35.19 -9.99 -22.36
C ALA A 217 34.06 -9.43 -21.47
N VAL A 218 33.07 -10.25 -21.11
CA VAL A 218 31.88 -9.82 -20.35
C VAL A 218 32.06 -9.91 -18.84
N ALA A 219 32.86 -10.85 -18.35
CA ALA A 219 33.12 -11.08 -16.93
C ALA A 219 33.56 -9.83 -16.15
N PRO A 220 34.52 -8.99 -16.62
CA PRO A 220 34.89 -7.78 -15.88
C PRO A 220 33.75 -6.77 -15.81
N VAL A 221 32.92 -6.68 -16.86
CA VAL A 221 31.75 -5.80 -16.88
C VAL A 221 30.71 -6.25 -15.88
N LEU A 222 30.38 -7.54 -15.88
CA LEU A 222 29.47 -8.14 -14.89
C LEU A 222 30.01 -7.98 -13.47
N GLY A 223 31.33 -8.11 -13.29
CA GLY A 223 32.00 -7.87 -12.01
C GLY A 223 31.83 -6.42 -11.53
N VAL A 224 32.08 -5.44 -12.40
CA VAL A 224 31.92 -4.01 -12.08
C VAL A 224 30.45 -3.66 -11.84
N MET A 225 29.54 -4.11 -12.70
CA MET A 225 28.10 -3.88 -12.53
C MET A 225 27.56 -4.55 -11.26
N GLY A 226 27.99 -5.78 -10.97
CA GLY A 226 27.63 -6.51 -9.76
C GLY A 226 28.14 -5.81 -8.50
N MET A 227 29.39 -5.34 -8.51
CA MET A 227 29.96 -4.57 -7.40
C MET A 227 29.25 -3.23 -7.23
N ALA A 228 29.00 -2.49 -8.32
CA ALA A 228 28.25 -1.24 -8.29
C ALA A 228 26.83 -1.45 -7.71
N PHE A 229 26.15 -2.53 -8.11
CA PHE A 229 24.85 -2.90 -7.55
C PHE A 229 24.92 -3.16 -6.04
N LEU A 230 25.90 -3.95 -5.57
CA LEU A 230 26.09 -4.21 -4.14
C LEU A 230 26.41 -2.94 -3.34
N VAL A 231 27.17 -2.01 -3.91
CA VAL A 231 27.48 -0.73 -3.29
C VAL A 231 26.24 0.18 -3.25
N LEU A 232 25.41 0.18 -4.30
CA LEU A 232 24.22 1.01 -4.40
C LEU A 232 23.00 0.45 -3.66
N VAL A 233 22.91 -0.87 -3.46
CA VAL A 233 21.74 -1.48 -2.82
C VAL A 233 21.59 -0.97 -1.39
N TRP A 234 22.68 -0.84 -0.64
CA TRP A 234 22.64 -0.38 0.75
C TRP A 234 22.10 1.06 0.92
N PRO A 235 22.62 2.08 0.21
CA PRO A 235 22.08 3.43 0.28
C PRO A 235 20.66 3.53 -0.31
N ILE A 236 20.35 2.78 -1.38
CA ILE A 236 18.99 2.74 -1.94
C ILE A 236 18.02 2.15 -0.92
N THR A 237 18.33 1.01 -0.31
CA THR A 237 17.49 0.41 0.74
C THR A 237 17.32 1.37 1.93
N TYR A 238 18.40 2.03 2.35
CA TYR A 238 18.35 3.03 3.42
C TYR A 238 17.39 4.19 3.09
N LEU A 239 17.39 4.64 1.83
CA LEU A 239 16.57 5.75 1.34
C LEU A 239 15.12 5.33 1.08
N VAL A 240 14.89 4.13 0.54
CA VAL A 240 13.56 3.63 0.16
C VAL A 240 12.74 3.17 1.37
N LEU A 241 13.37 2.64 2.43
CA LEU A 241 12.67 2.15 3.61
C LEU A 241 11.70 3.18 4.22
N PRO A 242 12.10 4.45 4.51
CA PRO A 242 11.16 5.48 4.95
C PRO A 242 10.08 5.80 3.92
N LEU A 243 10.40 5.77 2.62
CA LEU A 243 9.44 6.08 1.55
C LEU A 243 8.32 5.05 1.46
N TYR A 244 8.59 3.81 1.89
CA TYR A 244 7.57 2.77 2.01
C TYR A 244 6.45 3.12 3.01
N LEU A 245 6.73 3.98 4.01
CA LEU A 245 5.74 4.46 4.99
C LEU A 245 4.86 5.61 4.48
N VAL A 246 5.18 6.21 3.33
CA VAL A 246 4.43 7.35 2.76
C VAL A 246 2.98 6.96 2.46
N GLN A 247 2.75 5.76 1.93
CA GLN A 247 1.40 5.27 1.62
C GLN A 247 0.56 5.08 2.91
N PRO A 248 1.05 4.35 3.94
CA PRO A 248 0.41 4.30 5.25
C PRO A 248 0.11 5.67 5.87
N GLU A 249 1.04 6.62 5.81
CA GLU A 249 0.86 7.97 6.38
C GLU A 249 -0.27 8.74 5.68
N LEU A 250 -0.34 8.68 4.35
CA LEU A 250 -1.43 9.30 3.58
C LEU A 250 -2.78 8.61 3.81
N ALA A 251 -2.79 7.29 3.97
CA ALA A 251 -4.01 6.53 4.21
C ALA A 251 -4.59 6.80 5.61
N TYR A 252 -3.72 6.99 6.61
CA TYR A 252 -4.09 7.15 8.01
C TYR A 252 -4.76 8.50 8.31
N ASN A 253 -4.19 9.61 7.87
CA ASN A 253 -4.71 10.95 8.20
C ASN A 253 -5.94 11.26 7.34
N ASP A 254 -7.09 11.62 7.93
CA ASP A 254 -8.29 11.94 7.16
C ASP A 254 -8.12 13.22 6.33
N VAL A 255 -7.51 14.26 6.92
CA VAL A 255 -7.08 15.45 6.19
C VAL A 255 -5.67 15.20 5.63
N PRO A 256 -5.47 15.26 4.30
CA PRO A 256 -4.18 14.97 3.70
C PRO A 256 -3.14 16.04 4.10
N PRO A 257 -2.03 15.67 4.77
CA PRO A 257 -0.98 16.63 5.09
C PRO A 257 -0.24 17.07 3.82
N SER A 258 0.52 18.16 3.92
CA SER A 258 1.39 18.58 2.81
C SER A 258 2.41 17.48 2.47
N PRO A 259 2.80 17.29 1.19
CA PRO A 259 3.69 16.17 0.82
C PRO A 259 5.08 16.18 1.48
N LEU A 260 5.61 17.37 1.78
CA LEU A 260 6.85 17.50 2.56
C LEU A 260 6.66 17.08 4.02
N GLU A 261 5.50 17.36 4.60
CA GLU A 261 5.18 16.94 5.97
C GLU A 261 5.00 15.42 6.05
N VAL A 262 4.34 14.81 5.06
CA VAL A 262 4.21 13.34 4.93
C VAL A 262 5.60 12.68 4.88
N LEU A 263 6.52 13.23 4.07
CA LEU A 263 7.89 12.75 4.00
C LEU A 263 8.61 12.90 5.35
N ARG A 264 8.51 14.08 5.97
CA ARG A 264 9.16 14.36 7.27
C ARG A 264 8.69 13.37 8.34
N ARG A 265 7.39 13.11 8.44
CA ARG A 265 6.80 12.15 9.38
C ARG A 265 7.24 10.72 9.08
N SER A 266 7.25 10.33 7.81
CA SER A 266 7.74 9.00 7.38
C SER A 266 9.21 8.77 7.78
N TRP A 267 10.07 9.78 7.63
CA TRP A 267 11.47 9.72 8.07
C TRP A 267 11.63 9.72 9.60
N ALA A 268 10.75 10.43 10.32
CA ALA A 268 10.73 10.41 11.79
C ALA A 268 10.29 9.04 12.35
N ALA A 269 9.28 8.43 11.72
CA ALA A 269 8.79 7.09 12.04
C ALA A 269 9.88 6.02 11.80
N ALA A 270 10.62 6.10 10.68
CA ALA A 270 11.68 5.15 10.35
C ALA A 270 12.97 5.29 11.20
N ARG A 271 13.14 6.39 11.95
CA ARG A 271 14.39 6.70 12.67
C ARG A 271 14.70 5.64 13.74
N GLY A 272 15.87 5.01 13.68
CA GLY A 272 16.30 4.04 14.69
C GLY A 272 15.62 2.66 14.64
N GLN A 273 14.69 2.43 13.70
CA GLN A 273 13.96 1.15 13.56
C GLN A 273 14.08 0.54 12.15
N ARG A 274 15.03 1.02 11.32
CA ARG A 274 15.19 0.59 9.92
C ARG A 274 15.47 -0.90 9.75
N LEU A 275 16.27 -1.50 10.63
CA LEU A 275 16.55 -2.94 10.57
C LEU A 275 15.29 -3.77 10.84
N GLY A 276 14.46 -3.33 11.78
CA GLY A 276 13.16 -3.95 12.03
C GLY A 276 12.23 -3.83 10.82
N MET A 277 12.19 -2.65 10.17
CA MET A 277 11.44 -2.46 8.93
C MET A 277 11.92 -3.40 7.81
N LEU A 278 13.23 -3.52 7.64
CA LEU A 278 13.82 -4.45 6.66
C LEU A 278 13.43 -5.89 6.96
N GLY A 279 13.43 -6.29 8.24
CA GLY A 279 12.98 -7.61 8.67
C GLY A 279 11.50 -7.86 8.35
N VAL A 280 10.62 -6.88 8.57
CA VAL A 280 9.20 -6.96 8.19
C VAL A 280 9.03 -7.05 6.68
N SER A 281 9.76 -6.24 5.90
CA SER A 281 9.74 -6.30 4.43
C SER A 281 10.22 -7.65 3.91
N PHE A 282 11.27 -8.23 4.50
CA PHE A 282 11.77 -9.54 4.12
C PHE A 282 10.74 -10.65 4.44
N ALA A 283 10.14 -10.61 5.63
CA ALA A 283 9.08 -11.54 6.01
C ALA A 283 7.84 -11.42 5.10
N ALA A 284 7.41 -10.20 4.78
CA ALA A 284 6.33 -9.94 3.83
C ALA A 284 6.66 -10.51 2.44
N GLY A 285 7.91 -10.32 1.97
CA GLY A 285 8.41 -10.92 0.73
C GLY A 285 8.39 -12.45 0.76
N ALA A 286 8.87 -13.06 1.85
CA ALA A 286 8.87 -14.51 2.02
C ALA A 286 7.46 -15.10 2.02
N VAL A 287 6.49 -14.43 2.65
CA VAL A 287 5.07 -14.81 2.62
C VAL A 287 4.53 -14.77 1.18
N MET A 288 4.84 -13.74 0.41
CA MET A 288 4.42 -13.65 -1.00
C MET A 288 5.04 -14.75 -1.86
N VAL A 289 6.34 -15.04 -1.69
CA VAL A 289 7.03 -16.12 -2.40
C VAL A 289 6.43 -17.50 -2.05
N ALA A 290 6.18 -17.76 -0.77
CA ALA A 290 5.53 -18.99 -0.33
C ALA A 290 4.11 -19.12 -0.92
N GLY A 291 3.35 -18.03 -0.95
CA GLY A 291 2.03 -17.97 -1.59
C GLY A 291 2.08 -18.24 -3.10
N PHE A 292 3.13 -17.77 -3.77
CA PHE A 292 3.35 -18.04 -5.19
C PHE A 292 3.67 -19.53 -5.44
N ILE A 293 4.55 -20.13 -4.63
CA ILE A 293 4.90 -21.56 -4.71
C ILE A 293 3.67 -22.45 -4.49
N MET A 294 2.71 -22.02 -3.67
CA MET A 294 1.40 -22.68 -3.49
C MET A 294 0.41 -22.37 -4.63
N CYS A 295 0.84 -22.62 -5.88
CA CYS A 295 0.03 -22.58 -7.10
C CYS A 295 -0.66 -21.24 -7.38
N CYS A 296 -0.05 -20.10 -7.03
CA CYS A 296 -0.60 -18.75 -7.20
C CYS A 296 -1.89 -18.45 -6.42
N VAL A 297 -2.67 -19.45 -5.97
CA VAL A 297 -3.86 -19.26 -5.15
C VAL A 297 -3.48 -18.67 -3.78
N GLY A 298 -2.32 -19.08 -3.25
CA GLY A 298 -1.76 -18.53 -2.02
C GLY A 298 -1.21 -17.10 -2.13
N PHE A 299 -1.01 -16.57 -3.34
CA PHE A 299 -0.43 -15.25 -3.55
C PHE A 299 -1.37 -14.12 -3.07
N ILE A 300 -2.67 -14.25 -3.33
CA ILE A 300 -3.69 -13.26 -2.91
C ILE A 300 -3.75 -13.12 -1.37
N PRO A 301 -3.97 -14.19 -0.59
CA PRO A 301 -3.94 -14.10 0.87
C PRO A 301 -2.55 -13.72 1.40
N GLY A 302 -1.47 -14.14 0.73
CA GLY A 302 -0.10 -13.74 1.08
C GLY A 302 0.12 -12.24 0.96
N MET A 303 -0.35 -11.60 -0.12
CA MET A 303 -0.32 -10.15 -0.29
C MET A 303 -1.18 -9.44 0.77
N ALA A 304 -2.37 -9.96 1.10
CA ALA A 304 -3.21 -9.39 2.15
C ALA A 304 -2.49 -9.38 3.51
N LEU A 305 -1.82 -10.48 3.88
CA LEU A 305 -1.04 -10.55 5.11
C LEU A 305 0.18 -9.63 5.07
N ALA A 306 0.89 -9.54 3.94
CA ALA A 306 2.01 -8.61 3.75
C ALA A 306 1.58 -7.14 3.94
N GLN A 307 0.40 -6.76 3.46
CA GLN A 307 -0.16 -5.43 3.66
C GLN A 307 -0.57 -5.18 5.12
N LEU A 308 -1.16 -6.17 5.79
CA LEU A 308 -1.43 -6.08 7.24
C LEU A 308 -0.15 -5.90 8.07
N LEU A 309 0.92 -6.63 7.76
CA LEU A 309 2.21 -6.48 8.42
C LEU A 309 2.80 -5.09 8.21
N THR A 310 2.71 -4.57 6.99
CA THR A 310 3.14 -3.21 6.65
C THR A 310 2.34 -2.16 7.43
N ALA A 311 1.01 -2.28 7.46
CA ALA A 311 0.13 -1.38 8.18
C ALA A 311 0.36 -1.45 9.70
N GLY A 312 0.50 -2.65 10.26
CA GLY A 312 0.77 -2.85 11.69
C GLY A 312 2.15 -2.32 12.11
N MET A 313 3.17 -2.50 11.27
CA MET A 313 4.49 -1.91 11.47
C MET A 313 4.41 -0.38 11.50
N TYR A 314 3.66 0.23 10.58
CA TYR A 314 3.47 1.67 10.58
C TYR A 314 2.79 2.14 11.89
N LEU A 315 1.73 1.46 12.32
CA LEU A 315 1.05 1.78 13.59
C LEU A 315 1.96 1.61 14.81
N SER A 316 2.86 0.63 14.83
CA SER A 316 3.80 0.45 15.93
C SER A 316 4.93 1.49 15.95
N LEU A 317 5.33 2.00 14.78
CA LEU A 317 6.44 2.97 14.68
C LEU A 317 6.00 4.42 14.87
N ARG A 318 4.72 4.73 14.60
CA ARG A 318 4.14 6.06 14.83
C ARG A 318 4.15 6.37 16.33
N SER A 319 4.61 7.55 16.69
CA SER A 319 4.61 8.02 18.08
C SER A 319 3.21 8.44 18.50
N SER A 320 2.67 7.82 19.55
CA SER A 320 1.38 8.20 20.14
C SER A 320 1.32 9.65 20.66
N HIS A 321 2.47 10.34 20.74
CA HIS A 321 2.60 11.69 21.26
C HIS A 321 1.96 12.77 20.37
N GLU A 322 1.79 12.53 19.05
CA GLU A 322 1.14 13.52 18.16
C GLU A 322 -0.39 13.50 18.28
N ASP A 323 -0.99 12.33 18.50
CA ASP A 323 -2.45 12.18 18.57
C ASP A 323 -3.05 12.76 19.89
N GLY A 324 -2.22 13.01 20.90
CA GLY A 324 -2.63 13.60 22.18
C GLY A 324 -2.66 15.14 22.20
N ALA A 325 -2.03 15.81 21.23
CA ALA A 325 -1.96 17.27 21.16
C ALA A 325 -3.15 17.90 20.40
N GLU A 326 -3.80 17.13 19.52
CA GLU A 326 -5.07 17.48 18.90
C GLU A 326 -6.24 16.92 19.73
N SER A 327 -6.33 17.31 21.00
CA SER A 327 -7.59 17.19 21.73
C SER A 327 -8.64 18.00 20.97
N PHE A 328 -9.63 17.31 20.39
CA PHE A 328 -10.80 17.90 19.75
C PHE A 328 -11.28 19.15 20.51
N PRO A 329 -11.43 20.33 19.86
CA PRO A 329 -12.29 21.35 20.43
C PRO A 329 -13.70 20.73 20.48
N GLY A 330 -14.19 20.52 21.70
CA GLY A 330 -15.58 20.11 21.95
C GLY A 330 -16.57 21.18 21.50
#